data_AF-A0A7D4A785-F1
#
_entry.id   AF-A0A7D4A785-F1
#
_cell.length_a   1.000
_cell.length_b   1.000
_cell.length_c   1.000
_cell.angle_alpha   90.00
_cell.angle_beta   90.00
_cell.angle_gamma   90.00
#
_symmetry.space_group_name_H-M   'P 1'
#
loop_
_entity.id
_entity.type
_entity.pdbx_description
1 polymer ?
#
loop_
_entity_poly.entity_id
_entity_poly.type
_entity_poly.pdbx_seq_one_letter_code
_entity_poly.pdbx_strand_id
1 'polypeptide(L)'
;MDAWEAVTAEYAALEARLADPRVHRDFRRARTLRRCVEDLRPLNEDAARLRSLMHDLDDARELASDPAWRAEATRVEREAASLRAAIATAYAARDPFDPYDVIVLIDAEDGDRPGLQAVVDAYRDDARARGWRARHLYNDPPPHWAILEIEAGEEGPGPWVALKDDNGALRGAGAVRVTVLPDAEPSPVDPQDIRIDLYCSRERDAQTVLRVVHEPTGIGAYGRDPHPARAQANAMRVVWSQLAALESAPEGRYQAVSQAPGGHLRLRAAAAPGPRM
;
A
#
# COMPACT_ATOMS: atom_id res chain seq x y z
N MET A 1 22.51 -2.45 -8.25
CA MET A 1 21.48 -2.45 -9.29
C MET A 1 21.11 -1.01 -9.55
N ASP A 2 21.24 -0.55 -10.78
CA ASP A 2 20.88 0.82 -11.15
C ASP A 2 19.36 1.02 -11.11
N ALA A 3 18.91 2.27 -10.96
CA ALA A 3 17.47 2.58 -10.90
C ALA A 3 16.70 2.09 -12.15
N TRP A 4 17.25 2.27 -13.35
CA TRP A 4 16.58 1.83 -14.58
C TRP A 4 16.49 0.29 -14.69
N GLU A 5 17.48 -0.44 -14.17
CA GLU A 5 17.44 -1.91 -14.09
C GLU A 5 16.38 -2.36 -13.07
N ALA A 6 16.31 -1.67 -11.92
CA ALA A 6 15.32 -1.93 -10.88
C ALA A 6 13.90 -1.71 -11.41
N VAL A 7 13.66 -0.61 -12.14
CA VAL A 7 12.38 -0.32 -12.81
C VAL A 7 12.00 -1.41 -13.78
N THR A 8 12.91 -1.81 -14.68
CA THR A 8 12.62 -2.90 -15.63
C THR A 8 12.29 -4.21 -14.89
N ALA A 9 13.04 -4.55 -13.84
CA ALA A 9 12.82 -5.76 -13.07
C ALA A 9 11.46 -5.74 -12.33
N GLU A 10 11.11 -4.61 -11.69
CA GLU A 10 9.82 -4.42 -11.01
C GLU A 10 8.66 -4.50 -12.01
N TYR A 11 8.78 -3.80 -13.15
CA TYR A 11 7.76 -3.82 -14.20
C TYR A 11 7.52 -5.23 -14.75
N ALA A 12 8.59 -5.96 -15.09
CA ALA A 12 8.49 -7.34 -15.56
C ALA A 12 7.88 -8.28 -14.50
N ALA A 13 8.21 -8.10 -13.22
CA ALA A 13 7.63 -8.87 -12.13
C ALA A 13 6.14 -8.59 -11.96
N LEU A 14 5.70 -7.33 -12.09
CA LEU A 14 4.30 -6.95 -12.05
C LEU A 14 3.51 -7.54 -13.23
N GLU A 15 4.04 -7.45 -14.45
CA GLU A 15 3.41 -8.06 -15.64
C GLU A 15 3.31 -9.58 -15.52
N ALA A 16 4.36 -10.25 -15.04
CA ALA A 16 4.35 -11.70 -14.83
C ALA A 16 3.28 -12.12 -13.81
N ARG A 17 3.12 -11.35 -12.72
CA ARG A 17 2.05 -11.58 -11.72
C ARG A 17 0.67 -11.34 -12.32
N LEU A 18 0.51 -10.25 -13.08
CA LEU A 18 -0.76 -9.92 -13.71
C LEU A 18 -1.18 -10.95 -14.76
N ALA A 19 -0.22 -11.60 -15.43
CA ALA A 19 -0.47 -12.67 -16.39
C ALA A 19 -0.88 -14.01 -15.74
N ASP A 20 -0.71 -14.21 -14.43
CA ASP A 20 -1.15 -15.43 -13.75
C ASP A 20 -2.69 -15.49 -13.66
N PRO A 21 -3.36 -16.49 -14.28
CA PRO A 21 -4.82 -16.63 -14.22
C PRO A 21 -5.39 -16.71 -12.79
N ARG A 22 -4.58 -17.12 -11.80
CA ARG A 22 -4.99 -17.21 -10.41
C ARG A 22 -5.28 -15.83 -9.80
N VAL A 23 -4.57 -14.79 -10.24
CA VAL A 23 -4.77 -13.41 -9.76
C VAL A 23 -6.17 -12.91 -10.15
N HIS A 24 -6.69 -13.31 -11.30
CA HIS A 24 -8.01 -12.90 -11.77
C HIS A 24 -9.18 -13.53 -10.99
N ARG A 25 -8.91 -14.46 -10.06
CA ARG A 25 -9.91 -14.94 -9.09
C ARG A 25 -10.20 -13.91 -8.00
N ASP A 26 -9.29 -12.95 -7.80
CA ASP A 26 -9.45 -11.81 -6.92
C ASP A 26 -9.43 -10.52 -7.74
N PHE A 27 -10.61 -9.99 -8.03
CA PHE A 27 -10.77 -8.76 -8.80
C PHE A 27 -10.02 -7.57 -8.18
N ARG A 28 -9.93 -7.50 -6.85
CA ARG A 28 -9.23 -6.42 -6.14
C ARG A 28 -7.74 -6.50 -6.43
N ARG A 29 -7.16 -7.69 -6.24
CA ARG A 29 -5.74 -7.94 -6.51
C ARG A 29 -5.37 -7.67 -7.98
N ALA A 30 -6.22 -8.13 -8.90
CA ALA A 30 -6.02 -7.88 -10.33
C ALA A 30 -6.07 -6.39 -10.67
N ARG A 31 -7.00 -5.63 -10.07
CA ARG A 31 -7.13 -4.18 -10.25
C ARG A 31 -5.90 -3.44 -9.73
N THR A 32 -5.45 -3.75 -8.51
CA THR A 32 -4.24 -3.13 -7.95
C THR A 32 -3.02 -3.39 -8.83
N LEU A 33 -2.82 -4.64 -9.29
CA LEU A 33 -1.71 -4.97 -10.18
C LEU A 33 -1.77 -4.22 -11.52
N ARG A 34 -2.96 -4.07 -12.11
CA ARG A 34 -3.13 -3.25 -13.32
C ARG A 34 -2.69 -1.81 -13.08
N ARG A 35 -3.16 -1.18 -11.99
CA ARG A 35 -2.75 0.20 -11.66
C ARG A 35 -1.24 0.30 -11.40
N CYS A 36 -0.62 -0.68 -10.75
CA CYS A 36 0.83 -0.71 -10.56
C CYS A 36 1.60 -0.78 -11.88
N VAL A 37 1.13 -1.59 -12.84
CA VAL A 37 1.72 -1.66 -14.19
C VAL A 37 1.56 -0.32 -14.91
N GLU A 38 0.37 0.27 -14.89
CA GLU A 38 0.13 1.58 -15.55
C GLU A 38 0.96 2.71 -14.93
N ASP A 39 1.10 2.73 -13.60
CA ASP A 39 1.90 3.72 -12.87
C ASP A 39 3.39 3.63 -13.22
N LEU A 40 3.93 2.41 -13.35
CA LEU A 40 5.35 2.20 -13.64
C LEU A 40 5.69 2.23 -15.14
N ARG A 41 4.67 2.13 -16.02
CA ARG A 41 4.83 2.08 -17.48
C ARG A 41 5.69 3.23 -18.05
N PRO A 42 5.44 4.52 -17.73
CA PRO A 42 6.23 5.62 -18.32
C PRO A 42 7.72 5.52 -17.96
N LEU A 43 8.02 5.12 -16.73
CA LEU A 43 9.40 4.98 -16.26
C LEU A 43 10.10 3.77 -16.88
N ASN A 44 9.36 2.69 -17.16
CA ASN A 44 9.87 1.55 -17.89
C ASN A 44 10.11 1.86 -19.38
N GLU A 45 9.28 2.70 -20.01
CA GLU A 45 9.52 3.21 -21.37
C GLU A 45 10.80 4.05 -21.43
N ASP A 46 11.03 4.93 -20.44
CA ASP A 46 12.29 5.67 -20.31
C ASP A 46 13.49 4.74 -20.09
N ALA A 47 13.34 3.68 -19.28
CA ALA A 47 14.39 2.67 -19.07
C ALA A 47 14.70 1.89 -20.36
N ALA A 48 13.68 1.57 -21.16
CA ALA A 48 13.86 0.94 -22.47
C ALA A 48 14.60 1.87 -23.45
N ARG A 49 14.24 3.16 -23.48
CA ARG A 49 14.95 4.17 -24.28
C ARG A 49 16.40 4.32 -23.85
N LEU A 50 16.68 4.37 -22.54
CA LEU A 50 18.04 4.43 -22.02
C LEU A 50 18.87 3.22 -22.48
N ARG A 51 18.29 2.02 -22.44
CA ARG A 51 18.96 0.81 -22.93
C ARG A 51 19.31 0.89 -24.41
N SER A 52 18.41 1.42 -25.24
CA SER A 52 18.69 1.68 -26.66
C SER A 52 19.85 2.67 -26.83
N LEU A 53 19.83 3.80 -26.12
CA LEU A 53 20.91 4.79 -26.17
C LEU A 53 22.26 4.22 -25.72
N MET A 54 22.26 3.29 -24.76
CA MET A 54 23.48 2.61 -24.33
C MET A 54 24.04 1.70 -25.43
N HIS A 55 23.20 0.95 -26.15
CA HIS A 55 23.64 0.19 -27.33
C HIS A 55 24.14 1.11 -28.45
N ASP A 56 23.40 2.18 -28.76
CA ASP A 56 23.81 3.16 -29.79
C ASP A 56 25.15 3.83 -29.44
N LEU A 57 25.40 4.07 -28.15
CA LEU A 57 26.67 4.60 -27.66
C LEU A 57 27.83 3.62 -27.86
N ASP A 58 27.60 2.33 -27.60
CA ASP A 58 28.61 1.31 -27.79
C ASP A 58 28.95 1.17 -29.28
N ASP A 59 27.95 1.11 -30.16
CA ASP A 59 28.14 1.11 -31.63
C ASP A 59 28.90 2.36 -32.12
N ALA A 60 28.53 3.55 -31.63
CA ALA A 60 29.21 4.80 -32.00
C ALA A 60 30.67 4.86 -31.50
N ARG A 61 30.95 4.23 -30.34
CA ARG A 61 32.31 4.12 -29.79
C ARG A 61 33.19 3.19 -30.61
N GLU A 62 32.65 2.11 -31.18
CA GLU A 62 33.39 1.23 -32.09
C GLU A 62 33.82 1.98 -33.37
N LEU A 63 33.01 2.92 -33.84
CA LEU A 63 33.28 3.74 -35.03
C LEU A 63 34.05 5.03 -34.73
N ALA A 64 34.47 5.27 -33.48
CA ALA A 64 35.03 6.54 -33.02
C ALA A 64 36.42 6.89 -33.60
N SER A 65 36.98 6.07 -34.51
CA SER A 65 38.10 6.47 -35.36
C SER A 65 37.72 7.64 -36.27
N ASP A 66 36.47 7.69 -36.72
CA ASP A 66 35.92 8.82 -37.48
C ASP A 66 35.53 9.97 -36.52
N PRO A 67 35.99 11.22 -36.76
CA PRO A 67 35.61 12.38 -35.97
C PRO A 67 34.09 12.60 -35.85
N ALA A 68 33.31 12.27 -36.88
CA ALA A 68 31.85 12.41 -36.86
C ALA A 68 31.22 11.45 -35.84
N TRP A 69 31.61 10.18 -35.87
CA TRP A 69 31.16 9.17 -34.92
C TRP A 69 31.62 9.45 -33.49
N ARG A 70 32.81 10.05 -33.30
CA ARG A 70 33.27 10.49 -31.98
C ARG A 70 32.41 11.62 -31.40
N ALA A 71 32.03 12.59 -32.24
CA ALA A 71 31.11 13.66 -31.83
C ALA A 71 29.73 13.11 -31.49
N GLU A 72 29.24 12.13 -32.27
CA GLU A 72 27.98 11.45 -32.02
C GLU A 72 28.01 10.64 -30.72
N ALA A 73 29.06 9.84 -30.47
CA ALA A 73 29.23 9.12 -29.20
C ALA A 73 29.19 10.09 -28.00
N THR A 74 29.84 11.26 -28.10
CA THR A 74 29.79 12.28 -27.04
C THR A 74 28.37 12.84 -26.84
N ARG A 75 27.59 12.99 -27.92
CA ARG A 75 26.20 13.46 -27.87
C ARG A 75 25.30 12.42 -27.18
N VAL A 76 25.37 11.16 -27.62
CA VAL A 76 24.57 10.04 -27.09
C VAL A 76 24.92 9.78 -25.62
N GLU A 77 26.20 9.85 -25.25
CA GLU A 77 26.64 9.69 -23.86
C GLU A 77 25.99 10.71 -22.92
N ARG A 78 25.90 11.98 -23.33
CA ARG A 78 25.23 13.03 -22.54
C ARG A 78 23.73 12.79 -22.44
N GLU A 79 23.10 12.36 -23.52
CA GLU A 79 21.67 12.04 -23.55
C GLU A 79 21.35 10.87 -22.61
N ALA A 80 22.12 9.78 -22.70
CA ALA A 80 22.01 8.61 -21.83
C ALA A 80 22.23 8.99 -20.35
N ALA A 81 23.26 9.79 -20.04
CA ALA A 81 23.53 10.25 -18.68
C ALA A 81 22.38 11.10 -18.12
N SER A 82 21.83 12.02 -18.92
CA SER A 82 20.69 12.84 -18.52
C SER A 82 19.44 12.01 -18.26
N LEU A 83 19.11 11.07 -19.15
CA LEU A 83 17.94 10.21 -19.00
C LEU A 83 18.08 9.28 -17.79
N ARG A 84 19.27 8.71 -17.60
CA ARG A 84 19.58 7.88 -16.42
C ARG A 84 19.40 8.63 -15.10
N ALA A 85 19.83 9.89 -15.04
CA ALA A 85 19.62 10.73 -13.85
C ALA A 85 18.14 11.08 -13.63
N ALA A 86 17.39 11.34 -14.71
CA ALA A 86 15.95 11.58 -14.64
C ALA A 86 15.20 10.36 -14.12
N ILE A 87 15.49 9.16 -14.64
CA ILE A 87 14.91 7.90 -14.16
C ILE A 87 15.21 7.68 -12.68
N ALA A 88 16.46 7.87 -12.25
CA ALA A 88 16.85 7.68 -10.86
C ALA A 88 16.10 8.64 -9.92
N THR A 89 15.93 9.90 -10.33
CA THR A 89 15.19 10.92 -9.57
C THR A 89 13.71 10.57 -9.47
N ALA A 90 13.07 10.23 -10.60
CA ALA A 90 11.67 9.87 -10.64
C ALA A 90 11.37 8.59 -9.83
N TYR A 91 12.22 7.56 -9.98
CA TYR A 91 12.07 6.31 -9.25
C TYR A 91 12.20 6.50 -7.73
N ALA A 92 13.16 7.32 -7.29
CA ALA A 92 13.38 7.60 -5.87
C ALA A 92 12.25 8.44 -5.24
N ALA A 93 11.60 9.31 -6.02
CA ALA A 93 10.49 10.14 -5.55
C ALA A 93 9.14 9.40 -5.51
N ARG A 94 9.04 8.25 -6.19
CA ARG A 94 7.83 7.45 -6.28
C ARG A 94 7.49 6.78 -4.95
N ASP A 95 6.23 6.81 -4.58
CA ASP A 95 5.69 5.99 -3.51
C ASP A 95 5.09 4.71 -4.11
N PRO A 96 5.62 3.51 -3.78
CA PRO A 96 5.17 2.25 -4.38
C PRO A 96 3.69 1.93 -4.09
N PHE A 97 3.08 2.61 -3.11
CA PHE A 97 1.68 2.42 -2.75
C PHE A 97 0.70 3.39 -3.43
N ASP A 98 1.17 4.36 -4.24
CA ASP A 98 0.27 5.27 -4.97
C ASP A 98 -0.86 4.57 -5.77
N PRO A 99 -0.64 3.38 -6.35
CA PRO A 99 -1.71 2.60 -7.00
C PRO A 99 -2.76 1.98 -6.06
N TYR A 100 -2.51 1.94 -4.75
CA TYR A 100 -3.24 1.07 -3.81
C TYR A 100 -4.52 1.70 -3.25
N ASP A 101 -5.51 0.83 -3.03
CA ASP A 101 -6.63 1.09 -2.14
C ASP A 101 -6.15 1.12 -0.69
N VAL A 102 -7.00 1.53 0.26
CA VAL A 102 -6.56 1.70 1.66
C VAL A 102 -7.45 0.97 2.66
N ILE A 103 -6.82 0.63 3.78
CA ILE A 103 -7.49 0.26 5.02
C ILE A 103 -7.25 1.39 6.03
N VAL A 104 -8.34 1.90 6.60
CA VAL A 104 -8.30 2.98 7.58
C VAL A 104 -8.69 2.41 8.94
N LEU A 105 -7.77 2.47 9.90
CA LEU A 105 -8.01 2.13 11.30
C LEU A 105 -8.33 3.41 12.07
N ILE A 106 -9.49 3.46 12.72
CA ILE A 106 -9.98 4.62 13.46
C ILE A 106 -10.17 4.19 14.90
N ASP A 107 -9.57 4.90 15.85
CA ASP A 107 -9.57 4.51 17.27
C ASP A 107 -9.82 5.74 18.16
N ALA A 108 -10.75 5.64 19.11
CA ALA A 108 -11.08 6.72 20.03
C ALA A 108 -10.32 6.52 21.36
N GLU A 109 -9.43 7.45 21.71
CA GLU A 109 -8.49 7.29 22.84
C GLU A 109 -9.20 7.24 24.21
N ASP A 110 -10.42 7.78 24.32
CA ASP A 110 -11.26 7.79 25.53
C ASP A 110 -12.64 7.11 25.35
N GLY A 111 -12.83 6.36 24.26
CA GLY A 111 -14.13 5.73 23.99
C GLY A 111 -15.25 6.68 23.54
N ASP A 112 -14.92 7.88 23.06
CA ASP A 112 -15.85 8.84 22.45
C ASP A 112 -16.46 8.29 21.15
N ARG A 113 -17.51 7.49 21.31
CA ARG A 113 -18.24 6.86 20.21
C ARG A 113 -18.90 7.87 19.26
N PRO A 114 -19.57 8.95 19.73
CA PRO A 114 -20.06 10.01 18.83
C PRO A 114 -18.96 10.65 17.99
N GLY A 115 -17.81 11.00 18.59
CA GLY A 115 -16.67 11.55 17.88
C GLY A 115 -16.13 10.59 16.82
N LEU A 116 -15.99 9.30 17.16
CA LEU A 116 -15.59 8.28 16.21
C LEU A 116 -16.58 8.12 15.04
N GLN A 117 -17.88 8.10 15.33
CA GLN A 117 -18.90 7.97 14.29
C GLN A 117 -18.83 9.15 13.31
N ALA A 118 -18.67 10.38 13.80
CA ALA A 118 -18.50 11.55 12.94
C ALA A 118 -17.26 11.45 12.04
N VAL A 119 -16.15 10.90 12.54
CA VAL A 119 -14.94 10.67 11.73
C VAL A 119 -15.18 9.58 10.68
N VAL A 120 -15.81 8.47 11.06
CA VAL A 120 -16.20 7.40 10.12
C VAL A 120 -17.07 7.96 8.99
N ASP A 121 -18.09 8.74 9.32
CA ASP A 121 -19.00 9.34 8.34
C ASP A 121 -18.27 10.32 7.43
N ALA A 122 -17.34 11.12 7.95
CA ALA A 122 -16.50 12.01 7.16
C ALA A 122 -15.67 11.25 6.11
N TYR A 123 -15.03 10.12 6.46
CA TYR A 123 -14.29 9.29 5.48
C TYR A 123 -15.22 8.67 4.43
N ARG A 124 -16.42 8.25 4.83
CA ARG A 124 -17.41 7.68 3.91
C ARG A 124 -17.94 8.73 2.93
N ASP A 125 -18.15 9.95 3.40
CA ASP A 125 -18.61 11.06 2.58
C ASP A 125 -17.50 11.55 1.63
N ASP A 126 -16.25 11.65 2.09
CA ASP A 126 -15.09 11.97 1.22
C ASP A 126 -14.89 10.89 0.15
N ALA A 127 -14.94 9.61 0.52
CA ALA A 127 -14.89 8.51 -0.43
C ALA A 127 -16.01 8.62 -1.48
N ARG A 128 -17.26 8.86 -1.06
CA ARG A 128 -18.39 9.04 -1.97
C ARG A 128 -18.19 10.24 -2.91
N ALA A 129 -17.70 11.37 -2.40
CA ALA A 129 -17.44 12.57 -3.20
C ALA A 129 -16.40 12.33 -4.30
N ARG A 130 -15.46 11.41 -4.07
CA ARG A 130 -14.42 10.99 -5.02
C ARG A 130 -14.82 9.80 -5.90
N GLY A 131 -16.06 9.30 -5.77
CA GLY A 131 -16.54 8.13 -6.50
C GLY A 131 -15.96 6.79 -5.99
N TRP A 132 -15.37 6.78 -4.80
CA TRP A 132 -14.84 5.59 -4.14
C TRP A 132 -15.90 4.90 -3.29
N ARG A 133 -15.65 3.63 -3.00
CA ARG A 133 -16.48 2.82 -2.12
C ARG A 133 -15.81 2.66 -0.76
N ALA A 134 -16.49 3.11 0.29
CA ALA A 134 -16.07 2.88 1.67
C ALA A 134 -17.00 1.86 2.38
N ARG A 135 -16.43 0.83 3.02
CA ARG A 135 -17.19 -0.17 3.80
C ARG A 135 -16.49 -0.52 5.11
N HIS A 136 -17.27 -0.91 6.11
CA HIS A 136 -16.74 -1.53 7.32
C HIS A 136 -16.22 -2.94 7.02
N LEU A 137 -14.99 -3.24 7.44
CA LEU A 137 -14.45 -4.61 7.45
C LEU A 137 -14.87 -5.39 8.70
N TYR A 138 -15.16 -4.66 9.79
CA TYR A 138 -15.62 -5.18 11.08
C TYR A 138 -16.53 -4.13 11.74
N ASN A 139 -17.21 -4.51 12.83
CA ASN A 139 -17.93 -3.64 13.77
C ASN A 139 -18.73 -2.48 13.17
N ASP A 140 -19.78 -2.81 12.42
CA ASP A 140 -20.84 -1.86 12.06
C ASP A 140 -22.10 -2.19 12.90
N PRO A 141 -22.58 -1.28 13.78
CA PRO A 141 -22.03 0.03 14.11
C PRO A 141 -20.77 -0.07 15.01
N PRO A 142 -19.86 0.91 14.95
CA PRO A 142 -18.61 0.85 15.70
C PRO A 142 -18.82 1.11 17.21
N PRO A 143 -18.05 0.43 18.08
CA PRO A 143 -17.93 0.75 19.50
C PRO A 143 -17.02 1.98 19.68
N HIS A 144 -15.76 1.80 20.08
CA HIS A 144 -14.75 2.86 20.24
C HIS A 144 -13.61 2.75 19.21
N TRP A 145 -13.75 1.89 18.21
CA TRP A 145 -12.82 1.76 17.08
C TRP A 145 -13.60 1.34 15.82
N ALA A 146 -13.05 1.56 14.63
CA ALA A 146 -13.59 1.11 13.35
C ALA A 146 -12.48 0.74 12.38
N ILE A 147 -12.79 -0.17 11.45
CA ILE A 147 -11.91 -0.49 10.32
C ILE A 147 -12.71 -0.29 9.03
N LEU A 148 -12.27 0.66 8.22
CA LEU A 148 -12.84 0.91 6.90
C LEU A 148 -11.90 0.37 5.82
N GLU A 149 -12.47 -0.29 4.81
CA GLU A 149 -11.84 -0.38 3.49
C GLU A 149 -12.34 0.78 2.64
N ILE A 150 -11.44 1.41 1.88
CA ILE A 150 -11.79 2.44 0.89
C ILE A 150 -11.14 2.05 -0.43
N GLU A 151 -11.98 1.85 -1.45
CA GLU A 151 -11.59 1.29 -2.73
C GLU A 151 -12.02 2.21 -3.89
N ALA A 152 -11.10 2.48 -4.82
CA ALA A 152 -11.41 3.19 -6.06
C ALA A 152 -11.85 2.25 -7.20
N GLY A 153 -12.39 2.83 -8.27
CA GLY A 153 -12.72 2.13 -9.53
C GLY A 153 -11.49 1.77 -10.36
N GLU A 154 -11.65 1.23 -11.58
CA GLU A 154 -10.49 0.81 -12.39
C GLU A 154 -9.58 1.97 -12.83
N GLU A 155 -10.12 3.19 -12.93
CA GLU A 155 -9.43 4.36 -13.44
C GLU A 155 -8.85 5.25 -12.33
N GLY A 156 -7.70 5.85 -12.62
CA GLY A 156 -7.05 6.84 -11.75
C GLY A 156 -6.20 6.26 -10.62
N PRO A 157 -5.53 7.13 -9.84
CA PRO A 157 -4.70 6.73 -8.72
C PRO A 157 -5.54 6.10 -7.60
N GLY A 158 -4.88 5.27 -6.78
CA GLY A 158 -5.53 4.66 -5.63
C GLY A 158 -5.85 5.68 -4.52
N PRO A 159 -6.83 5.37 -3.65
CA PRO A 159 -7.13 6.14 -2.45
C PRO A 159 -5.92 6.48 -1.57
N TRP A 160 -4.85 5.67 -1.63
CA TRP A 160 -3.61 5.92 -0.90
C TRP A 160 -3.05 7.32 -1.15
N VAL A 161 -2.98 7.76 -2.41
CA VAL A 161 -2.40 9.08 -2.78
C VAL A 161 -3.04 10.22 -2.00
N ALA A 162 -4.36 10.14 -1.77
CA ALA A 162 -5.10 11.21 -1.09
C ALA A 162 -5.10 11.10 0.43
N LEU A 163 -5.01 9.87 0.97
CA LEU A 163 -5.25 9.61 2.39
C LEU A 163 -3.97 9.30 3.17
N LYS A 164 -2.84 9.08 2.50
CA LYS A 164 -1.57 8.69 3.14
C LYS A 164 -1.03 9.73 4.14
N ASP A 165 -1.42 11.00 3.99
CA ASP A 165 -1.02 12.10 4.88
C ASP A 165 -1.95 12.27 6.09
N ASP A 166 -3.09 11.59 6.11
CA ASP A 166 -3.97 11.52 7.28
C ASP A 166 -3.45 10.57 8.36
N ASN A 167 -2.39 9.82 8.04
CA ASN A 167 -1.84 8.82 8.93
C ASN A 167 -1.29 9.48 10.21
N GLY A 168 -1.81 9.08 11.37
CA GLY A 168 -1.47 9.65 12.67
C GLY A 168 -2.24 10.91 13.04
N ALA A 169 -3.15 11.37 12.17
CA ALA A 169 -3.97 12.53 12.45
C ALA A 169 -4.88 12.29 13.66
N LEU A 170 -4.98 13.32 14.49
CA LEU A 170 -6.01 13.41 15.51
C LEU A 170 -7.20 14.20 14.94
N ARG A 171 -8.40 13.65 15.10
CA ARG A 171 -9.69 14.19 14.66
C ARG A 171 -10.63 14.26 15.87
N GLY A 172 -11.83 14.83 15.68
CA GLY A 172 -12.84 14.90 16.75
C GLY A 172 -12.31 15.62 18.00
N ALA A 173 -11.82 16.85 17.83
CA ALA A 173 -11.21 17.65 18.91
C ALA A 173 -9.99 17.00 19.61
N GLY A 174 -9.32 16.03 18.96
CA GLY A 174 -8.13 15.38 19.49
C GLY A 174 -8.38 13.97 20.05
N ALA A 175 -9.63 13.53 20.13
CA ALA A 175 -10.01 12.27 20.78
C ALA A 175 -9.96 11.04 19.86
N VAL A 176 -9.92 11.23 18.53
CA VAL A 176 -9.97 10.14 17.55
C VAL A 176 -8.69 10.10 16.73
N ARG A 177 -8.01 8.97 16.75
CA ARG A 177 -6.79 8.72 15.98
C ARG A 177 -7.12 7.95 14.70
N VAL A 178 -6.52 8.38 13.60
CA VAL A 178 -6.63 7.71 12.30
C VAL A 178 -5.28 7.14 11.87
N THR A 179 -5.28 5.89 11.41
CA THR A 179 -4.12 5.23 10.78
C THR A 179 -4.54 4.75 9.40
N VAL A 180 -3.80 5.17 8.38
CA VAL A 180 -4.06 4.79 6.98
C VAL A 180 -2.98 3.81 6.55
N LEU A 181 -3.42 2.67 6.03
CA LEU A 181 -2.57 1.57 5.58
C LEU A 181 -2.85 1.27 4.11
N PRO A 182 -1.83 0.95 3.31
CA PRO A 182 -2.06 0.48 1.95
C PRO A 182 -2.71 -0.91 2.02
N ASP A 183 -3.66 -1.18 1.13
CA ASP A 183 -4.30 -2.48 1.01
C ASP A 183 -3.42 -3.48 0.25
N ALA A 184 -2.20 -3.66 0.75
CA ALA A 184 -1.11 -4.41 0.16
C ALA A 184 -0.86 -5.74 0.89
N GLU A 185 -0.31 -6.71 0.15
CA GLU A 185 0.25 -7.93 0.73
C GLU A 185 1.74 -7.70 1.05
N PRO A 186 2.23 -8.19 2.21
CA PRO A 186 3.65 -8.12 2.55
C PRO A 186 4.46 -9.10 1.69
N SER A 187 5.76 -9.12 1.93
CA SER A 187 6.62 -10.21 1.52
C SER A 187 6.07 -11.57 2.02
N PRO A 188 6.32 -12.69 1.31
CA PRO A 188 5.79 -14.00 1.71
C PRO A 188 6.11 -14.33 3.17
N VAL A 189 5.05 -14.58 3.95
CA VAL A 189 5.13 -15.01 5.36
C VAL A 189 5.00 -16.52 5.48
N ASP A 190 5.66 -17.13 6.47
CA ASP A 190 5.47 -18.56 6.76
C ASP A 190 4.05 -18.77 7.29
N PRO A 191 3.26 -19.69 6.71
CA PRO A 191 1.95 -20.04 7.26
C PRO A 191 1.99 -20.50 8.73
N GLN A 192 3.12 -21.02 9.23
CA GLN A 192 3.29 -21.42 10.63
C GLN A 192 3.37 -20.23 11.58
N ASP A 193 3.75 -19.05 11.09
CA ASP A 193 3.81 -17.81 11.87
C ASP A 193 2.41 -17.19 12.07
N ILE A 194 1.38 -17.78 11.50
CA ILE A 194 -0.01 -17.31 11.58
C ILE A 194 -0.79 -18.13 12.59
N ARG A 195 -1.16 -17.49 13.70
CA ARG A 195 -2.10 -18.03 14.67
C ARG A 195 -3.51 -17.51 14.43
N ILE A 196 -4.49 -18.40 14.51
CA ILE A 196 -5.92 -18.06 14.37
C ILE A 196 -6.65 -18.49 15.65
N ASP A 197 -7.13 -17.50 16.40
CA ASP A 197 -7.96 -17.72 17.59
C ASP A 197 -9.44 -17.60 17.19
N LEU A 198 -10.23 -18.66 17.37
CA LEU A 198 -11.66 -18.68 17.05
C LEU A 198 -12.50 -18.40 18.30
N TYR A 199 -13.44 -17.46 18.21
CA TYR A 199 -14.39 -17.13 19.27
C TYR A 199 -15.79 -17.63 18.88
N CYS A 200 -16.18 -18.77 19.44
CA CYS A 200 -17.49 -19.37 19.17
C CYS A 200 -18.56 -18.82 20.12
N SER A 201 -19.67 -18.35 19.56
CA SER A 201 -20.92 -18.14 20.30
C SER A 201 -21.86 -19.34 20.09
N ARG A 202 -22.70 -19.63 21.08
CA ARG A 202 -23.74 -20.67 20.99
C ARG A 202 -25.06 -20.15 20.43
N GLU A 203 -25.15 -18.85 20.13
CA GLU A 203 -26.35 -18.25 19.56
C GLU A 203 -26.54 -18.67 18.11
N ARG A 204 -27.79 -18.98 17.74
CA ARG A 204 -28.15 -19.55 16.43
C ARG A 204 -27.76 -18.66 15.25
N ASP A 205 -27.79 -17.34 15.43
CA ASP A 205 -27.49 -16.34 14.40
C ASP A 205 -26.18 -15.59 14.69
N ALA A 206 -25.31 -16.14 15.55
CA ALA A 206 -24.02 -15.55 15.82
C ALA A 206 -23.14 -15.56 14.57
N GLN A 207 -22.59 -14.40 14.24
CA GLN A 207 -21.54 -14.29 13.24
C GLN A 207 -20.26 -14.97 13.76
N THR A 208 -19.47 -15.54 12.85
CA THR A 208 -18.17 -16.09 13.20
C THR A 208 -17.25 -14.94 13.58
N VAL A 209 -16.61 -15.01 14.75
CA VAL A 209 -15.59 -14.05 15.19
C VAL A 209 -14.28 -14.79 15.37
N LEU A 210 -13.21 -14.26 14.79
CA LEU A 210 -11.86 -14.78 14.94
C LEU A 210 -10.84 -13.66 15.07
N ARG A 211 -9.66 -14.00 15.57
CA ARG A 211 -8.48 -13.13 15.57
C ARG A 211 -7.35 -13.84 14.83
N VAL A 212 -6.76 -13.12 13.89
CA VAL A 212 -5.52 -13.54 13.22
C VAL A 212 -4.37 -12.79 13.87
N VAL A 213 -3.26 -13.49 14.14
CA VAL A 213 -2.02 -12.91 14.68
C VAL A 213 -0.83 -13.46 13.90
N HIS A 214 0.03 -12.58 13.42
CA HIS A 214 1.37 -12.92 12.97
C HIS A 214 2.30 -12.95 14.20
N GLU A 215 2.66 -14.14 14.65
CA GLU A 215 3.37 -14.36 15.92
C GLU A 215 4.71 -13.62 16.01
N PRO A 216 5.58 -13.62 14.99
CA PRO A 216 6.89 -12.97 15.08
C PRO A 216 6.81 -11.47 15.35
N THR A 217 5.79 -10.79 14.82
CA THR A 217 5.61 -9.34 14.99
C THR A 217 4.57 -8.99 16.04
N GLY A 218 3.79 -9.98 16.50
CA GLY A 218 2.63 -9.79 17.36
C GLY A 218 1.42 -9.13 16.68
N ILE A 219 1.54 -8.69 15.42
CA ILE A 219 0.50 -7.96 14.67
C ILE A 219 -0.74 -8.82 14.53
N GLY A 220 -1.89 -8.28 14.88
CA GLY A 220 -3.14 -9.02 14.78
C GLY A 220 -4.36 -8.16 14.57
N ALA A 221 -5.38 -8.76 13.96
CA ALA A 221 -6.66 -8.14 13.68
C ALA A 221 -7.79 -9.14 13.88
N TYR A 222 -8.99 -8.63 14.15
CA TYR A 222 -10.18 -9.46 14.26
C TYR A 222 -10.97 -9.42 12.96
N GLY A 223 -11.65 -10.53 12.70
CA GLY A 223 -12.56 -10.70 11.58
C GLY A 223 -13.93 -11.15 12.08
N ARG A 224 -14.99 -10.62 11.47
CA ARG A 224 -16.37 -11.00 11.76
C ARG A 224 -17.18 -11.04 10.49
N ASP A 225 -17.75 -12.21 10.21
CA ASP A 225 -18.61 -12.46 9.06
C ASP A 225 -19.47 -13.69 9.35
N PRO A 226 -20.69 -13.80 8.79
CA PRO A 226 -21.43 -15.06 8.80
C PRO A 226 -20.64 -16.27 8.27
N HIS A 227 -19.69 -16.05 7.35
CA HIS A 227 -18.86 -17.09 6.76
C HIS A 227 -17.44 -17.06 7.33
N PRO A 228 -16.95 -18.15 7.95
CA PRO A 228 -15.62 -18.22 8.56
C PRO A 228 -14.48 -17.81 7.61
N ALA A 229 -14.54 -18.25 6.35
CA ALA A 229 -13.52 -17.93 5.36
C ALA A 229 -13.43 -16.41 5.05
N ARG A 230 -14.57 -15.71 5.05
CA ARG A 230 -14.61 -14.26 4.85
C ARG A 230 -14.14 -13.51 6.09
N ALA A 231 -14.50 -13.98 7.28
CA ALA A 231 -13.98 -13.43 8.53
C ALA A 231 -12.45 -13.53 8.57
N GLN A 232 -11.90 -14.69 8.20
CA GLN A 232 -10.46 -14.92 8.12
C GLN A 232 -9.81 -14.03 7.07
N ALA A 233 -10.37 -13.93 5.87
CA ALA A 233 -9.85 -13.09 4.80
C ALA A 233 -9.81 -11.60 5.20
N ASN A 234 -10.86 -11.07 5.83
CA ASN A 234 -10.90 -9.68 6.30
C ASN A 234 -9.85 -9.41 7.38
N ALA A 235 -9.73 -10.29 8.38
CA ALA A 235 -8.73 -10.16 9.44
C ALA A 235 -7.31 -10.23 8.86
N MET A 236 -7.07 -11.19 7.98
CA MET A 236 -5.79 -11.39 7.32
C MET A 236 -5.39 -10.19 6.48
N ARG A 237 -6.35 -9.61 5.72
CA ARG A 237 -6.15 -8.40 4.93
C ARG A 237 -5.64 -7.23 5.79
N VAL A 238 -6.21 -7.03 6.98
CA VAL A 238 -5.75 -5.99 7.91
C VAL A 238 -4.35 -6.28 8.48
N VAL A 239 -4.04 -7.56 8.77
CA VAL A 239 -2.69 -7.96 9.21
C VAL A 239 -1.66 -7.72 8.10
N TRP A 240 -1.98 -8.12 6.87
CA TRP A 240 -1.11 -7.92 5.69
C TRP A 240 -0.85 -6.45 5.39
N SER A 241 -1.88 -5.61 5.41
CA SER A 241 -1.71 -4.16 5.26
C SER A 241 -0.78 -3.55 6.30
N GLN A 242 -0.85 -4.04 7.55
CA GLN A 242 0.05 -3.61 8.61
C GLN A 242 1.50 -4.08 8.36
N LEU A 243 1.69 -5.34 7.99
CA LEU A 243 3.01 -5.88 7.68
C LEU A 243 3.65 -5.16 6.48
N ALA A 244 2.88 -4.96 5.40
CA ALA A 244 3.33 -4.25 4.21
C ALA A 244 3.70 -2.78 4.52
N ALA A 245 2.92 -2.11 5.37
CA ALA A 245 3.23 -0.76 5.83
C ALA A 245 4.54 -0.70 6.64
N LEU A 246 4.86 -1.74 7.42
CA LEU A 246 6.12 -1.81 8.17
C LEU A 246 7.33 -2.10 7.28
N GLU A 247 7.19 -2.98 6.29
CA GLU A 247 8.28 -3.34 5.36
C GLU A 247 8.70 -2.16 4.48
N SER A 248 7.74 -1.40 3.98
CA SER A 248 7.97 -0.37 2.96
C SER A 248 8.05 1.05 3.51
N ALA A 249 7.90 1.26 4.83
CA ALA A 249 8.00 2.58 5.40
C ALA A 249 9.43 3.12 5.30
N PRO A 250 9.65 4.36 4.80
CA PRO A 250 10.88 5.06 5.12
C PRO A 250 11.00 5.14 6.64
N GLU A 251 12.22 4.99 7.17
CA GLU A 251 12.49 4.93 8.61
C GLU A 251 11.64 5.97 9.37
N GLY A 252 10.71 5.47 10.20
CA GLY A 252 9.86 6.32 11.03
C GLY A 252 8.51 6.76 10.44
N ARG A 253 7.91 6.14 9.41
CA ARG A 253 6.48 6.41 9.08
C ARG A 253 5.51 5.72 10.04
N TYR A 254 5.85 4.52 10.50
CA TYR A 254 5.08 3.74 11.47
C TYR A 254 5.98 3.30 12.63
N GLN A 255 5.47 3.38 13.85
CA GLN A 255 6.02 2.81 15.07
C GLN A 255 5.04 1.73 15.56
N ALA A 256 5.56 0.54 15.85
CA ALA A 256 4.80 -0.46 16.58
C ALA A 256 4.52 0.05 18.00
N VAL A 257 3.26 -0.02 18.47
CA VAL A 257 2.92 0.32 19.86
C VAL A 257 2.63 -0.97 20.63
N SER A 258 3.17 -1.03 21.85
CA SER A 258 2.95 -2.14 22.79
C SER A 258 1.46 -2.40 23.05
N GLN A 259 1.14 -3.68 23.15
CA GLN A 259 -0.22 -4.20 23.33
C GLN A 259 -0.79 -3.91 24.72
N ALA A 260 -2.08 -3.61 24.80
CA ALA A 260 -2.88 -3.93 25.99
C ALA A 260 -3.44 -5.35 25.84
N PRO A 261 -3.54 -6.15 26.93
CA PRO A 261 -4.11 -7.49 26.84
C PRO A 261 -5.56 -7.43 26.33
N GLY A 262 -5.85 -8.13 25.23
CA GLY A 262 -7.18 -8.15 24.60
C GLY A 262 -7.42 -7.08 23.52
N GLY A 263 -6.45 -6.22 23.23
CA GLY A 263 -6.54 -5.21 22.17
C GLY A 263 -6.13 -5.69 20.78
N HIS A 264 -6.74 -5.11 19.75
CA HIS A 264 -6.29 -5.16 18.36
C HIS A 264 -4.92 -4.48 18.25
N LEU A 265 -4.08 -4.95 17.33
CA LEU A 265 -2.76 -4.33 17.22
C LEU A 265 -2.86 -2.92 16.62
N ARG A 266 -2.11 -1.99 17.23
CA ARG A 266 -1.98 -0.61 16.79
C ARG A 266 -0.60 -0.44 16.16
N LEU A 267 -0.53 -0.37 14.83
CA LEU A 267 0.51 0.45 14.23
C LEU A 267 0.18 1.90 14.53
N ARG A 268 1.13 2.63 15.13
CA ARG A 268 1.05 4.08 15.27
C ARG A 268 1.79 4.68 14.10
N ALA A 269 1.19 5.59 13.36
CA ALA A 269 1.99 6.48 12.53
C ALA A 269 2.97 7.23 13.45
N ALA A 270 4.26 7.31 13.10
CA ALA A 270 5.14 8.15 13.90
C ALA A 270 4.60 9.58 13.89
N ALA A 271 4.80 10.32 14.97
CA ALA A 271 4.33 11.69 15.06
C ALA A 271 4.82 12.46 13.83
N ALA A 272 3.89 13.08 13.08
CA ALA A 272 4.26 14.01 12.03
C ALA A 272 5.22 15.05 12.62
N PRO A 273 6.31 15.45 11.94
CA PRO A 273 7.06 16.62 12.37
C PRO A 273 6.05 17.77 12.46
N GLY A 274 5.97 18.39 13.65
CA GLY A 274 4.98 19.42 13.94
C GLY A 274 4.98 20.53 12.88
N PRO A 275 3.89 21.31 12.77
CA PRO A 275 3.79 22.35 11.75
C PRO A 275 5.03 23.22 11.81
N ARG A 276 5.76 23.32 10.69
CA ARG A 276 6.85 24.29 10.56
C ARG A 276 6.21 25.67 10.73
N MET A 277 6.60 26.36 11.80
CA MET A 277 6.29 27.77 12.03
C MET A 277 6.80 28.65 10.88
#